data_AF-A0A5N6DXZ9-F1
#
_entry.id   AF-A0A5N6DXZ9-F1
#
_cell.length_a   1.000
_cell.length_b   1.000
_cell.length_c   1.000
_cell.angle_alpha   90.00
_cell.angle_beta   90.00
_cell.angle_gamma   90.00
#
_symmetry.space_group_name_H-M   'P 1'
#
loop_
_entity.id
_entity.type
_entity.pdbx_description
1 polymer ?
#
loop_
_entity_poly.entity_id
_entity_poly.type
_entity_poly.pdbx_seq_one_letter_code
_entity_poly.pdbx_strand_id
1 'polypeptide(L)'
;MPAMSRRRTSHSEPMASSSANEAFAYPFTSMQQGNQPQRRGPIEGPNGRRLVRRVTWRSSTYKLMASLWVLGVFYIVWLIRDIFFLPFTSTQPSMIVKGSSQDLLERYVGHQECGISSLALYEPPKTEGQGALSHSYCQTRDSLLSAMSDGGRHGFDEAYISKGCFYRWYSNAEVCQILQKFGGLVFVGDESLADIYAGFNILLQGDLATGALRESEMTKEQIEKCRCGSQFTSASCLPLRITSSEQVEKQNDNKISPGSNACSSSIPHTFVTATSSPASKSAQERFRQLINRAGSQGKPVPVLQSLSLSTSYSLEIAANSMDEWLALAQSSERDMPFLWIGPTAPGHQKHSESNIHASSWQYTLDTSEAARTRGMETLGMYNATLQADSWDGMHYGEKEALIQAMMVINWLAML
;
A
#
# COMPACT_ATOMS: atom_id res chain seq x y z
N MET A 1 13.81 -7.87 66.15
CA MET A 1 13.50 -7.50 67.55
C MET A 1 14.61 -6.60 68.07
N PRO A 2 14.35 -5.66 69.00
CA PRO A 2 13.03 -5.14 69.45
C PRO A 2 12.40 -4.27 68.31
N ALA A 3 11.60 -3.20 68.43
CA ALA A 3 10.97 -2.48 69.56
C ALA A 3 9.57 -1.93 69.12
N MET A 4 9.09 -0.82 69.70
CA MET A 4 7.80 -0.17 69.36
C MET A 4 7.85 1.36 69.51
N SER A 5 7.04 2.07 68.70
CA SER A 5 6.16 3.21 69.11
C SER A 5 5.38 3.69 67.87
N ARG A 6 4.07 3.44 67.66
CA ARG A 6 2.83 3.82 68.38
C ARG A 6 2.32 5.26 68.07
N ARG A 7 1.37 5.37 67.13
CA ARG A 7 0.25 6.36 67.01
C ARG A 7 -0.43 6.20 65.63
N ARG A 8 -1.71 6.54 65.42
CA ARG A 8 -2.96 6.26 66.17
C ARG A 8 -4.12 6.35 65.15
N THR A 9 -5.20 5.61 65.38
CA THR A 9 -6.43 5.59 64.57
C THR A 9 -7.23 6.89 64.63
N SER A 10 -7.99 7.18 63.56
CA SER A 10 -9.16 8.08 63.57
C SER A 10 -10.18 7.68 62.49
N HIS A 11 -11.27 7.03 62.89
CA HIS A 11 -12.47 6.78 62.09
C HIS A 11 -13.70 7.09 62.96
N SER A 12 -14.57 7.97 62.48
CA SER A 12 -15.97 8.20 62.89
C SER A 12 -16.48 9.36 62.02
N GLU A 13 -17.21 9.09 60.93
CA GLU A 13 -18.69 9.24 60.85
C GLU A 13 -19.16 10.69 60.59
N PRO A 14 -20.41 10.95 60.15
CA PRO A 14 -21.53 10.04 59.83
C PRO A 14 -21.68 9.86 58.29
N MET A 15 -22.77 9.43 57.63
CA MET A 15 -24.18 9.13 57.98
C MET A 15 -24.71 7.90 57.20
N ALA A 16 -25.89 7.40 57.59
CA ALA A 16 -26.71 6.41 56.86
C ALA A 16 -27.74 7.12 55.92
N SER A 17 -28.65 6.50 55.15
CA SER A 17 -29.16 5.12 55.07
C SER A 17 -29.93 4.84 53.76
N SER A 18 -30.06 3.55 53.36
CA SER A 18 -31.20 2.91 52.65
C SER A 18 -31.65 3.40 51.25
N SER A 19 -32.08 2.55 50.30
CA SER A 19 -32.14 1.07 50.25
C SER A 19 -32.45 0.50 48.85
N ALA A 20 -32.07 -0.76 48.63
CA ALA A 20 -32.67 -1.77 47.77
C ALA A 20 -32.64 -1.62 46.22
N ASN A 21 -32.02 -2.62 45.58
CA ASN A 21 -32.48 -3.24 44.33
C ASN A 21 -31.96 -4.68 44.30
N GLU A 22 -32.83 -5.66 44.53
CA GLU A 22 -32.50 -7.08 44.34
C GLU A 22 -32.77 -7.53 42.90
N ALA A 23 -31.88 -8.36 42.38
CA ALA A 23 -32.09 -9.10 41.14
C ALA A 23 -32.33 -10.59 41.48
N PHE A 24 -33.34 -11.20 40.89
CA PHE A 24 -33.50 -12.66 40.86
C PHE A 24 -33.98 -13.12 39.48
N ALA A 25 -33.62 -14.35 39.12
CA ALA A 25 -33.67 -14.88 37.75
C ALA A 25 -34.19 -16.33 37.70
N TYR A 26 -34.51 -16.79 36.48
CA TYR A 26 -34.79 -18.19 36.07
C TYR A 26 -36.18 -18.79 36.46
N PRO A 27 -36.61 -19.93 35.87
CA PRO A 27 -36.64 -20.25 34.42
C PRO A 27 -37.95 -20.94 33.92
N PHE A 28 -37.93 -21.41 32.66
CA PHE A 28 -38.91 -22.23 31.93
C PHE A 28 -39.59 -23.40 32.68
N THR A 29 -40.87 -23.72 32.36
CA THR A 29 -41.24 -24.91 31.51
C THR A 29 -42.75 -25.14 31.27
N SER A 30 -43.04 -25.77 30.12
CA SER A 30 -44.20 -26.63 29.76
C SER A 30 -45.55 -26.05 29.33
N MET A 31 -46.22 -26.77 28.42
CA MET A 31 -47.46 -26.43 27.72
C MET A 31 -48.65 -27.21 28.28
N GLN A 32 -49.88 -26.64 28.27
CA GLN A 32 -51.03 -27.28 27.60
C GLN A 32 -52.29 -26.38 27.53
N GLN A 33 -53.00 -26.53 26.40
CA GLN A 33 -54.45 -26.34 26.18
C GLN A 33 -55.18 -25.02 26.55
N GLY A 34 -55.96 -24.50 25.59
CA GLY A 34 -57.32 -24.03 25.89
C GLY A 34 -57.74 -22.64 25.37
N ASN A 35 -58.42 -22.63 24.22
CA ASN A 35 -59.51 -21.72 23.82
C ASN A 35 -59.46 -20.18 24.06
N GLN A 36 -59.64 -19.48 22.91
CA GLN A 36 -60.26 -18.16 22.71
C GLN A 36 -59.59 -16.89 23.27
N PRO A 37 -59.41 -15.84 22.44
CA PRO A 37 -59.04 -14.51 22.93
C PRO A 37 -60.24 -13.83 23.59
N GLN A 38 -60.12 -13.50 24.88
CA GLN A 38 -61.10 -12.66 25.58
C GLN A 38 -61.19 -11.28 24.92
N ARG A 39 -62.37 -10.93 24.40
CA ARG A 39 -62.67 -9.57 23.94
C ARG A 39 -62.71 -8.61 25.14
N ARG A 40 -61.72 -7.71 25.24
CA ARG A 40 -61.81 -6.55 26.14
C ARG A 40 -62.99 -5.67 25.73
N GLY A 41 -63.88 -5.39 26.68
CA GLY A 41 -64.96 -4.42 26.50
C GLY A 41 -64.42 -2.98 26.31
N PRO A 42 -65.21 -2.08 25.72
CA PRO A 42 -64.81 -0.68 25.54
C PRO A 42 -64.68 0.04 26.89
N ILE A 43 -63.65 0.88 27.03
CA ILE A 43 -63.39 1.66 28.24
C ILE A 43 -64.45 2.76 28.38
N GLU A 44 -65.17 2.74 29.49
CA GLU A 44 -66.16 3.77 29.84
C GLU A 44 -65.53 4.89 30.66
N GLY A 45 -65.89 6.14 30.38
CA GLY A 45 -65.47 7.30 31.16
C GLY A 45 -66.44 7.59 32.31
N PRO A 46 -66.06 8.45 33.28
CA PRO A 46 -66.94 8.86 34.38
C PRO A 46 -68.28 9.41 33.84
N ASN A 47 -69.38 9.05 34.50
CA ASN A 47 -70.76 9.34 34.10
C ASN A 47 -71.27 8.61 32.83
N GLY A 48 -70.71 7.45 32.46
CA GLY A 48 -71.31 6.51 31.50
C GLY A 48 -71.42 7.02 30.06
N ARG A 49 -70.78 8.14 29.73
CA ARG A 49 -70.77 8.70 28.36
C ARG A 49 -69.68 8.02 27.55
N ARG A 50 -70.10 7.17 26.61
CA ARG A 50 -69.24 6.47 25.65
C ARG A 50 -68.31 7.46 24.94
N LEU A 51 -67.01 7.37 25.18
CA LEU A 51 -66.00 8.22 24.56
C LEU A 51 -65.83 7.85 23.07
N VAL A 52 -66.73 8.36 22.23
CA VAL A 52 -66.56 8.32 20.78
C VAL A 52 -65.38 9.23 20.43
N ARG A 53 -64.21 8.62 20.21
CA ARG A 53 -63.02 9.31 19.71
C ARG A 53 -63.39 9.97 18.38
N ARG A 54 -63.64 11.29 18.40
CA ARG A 54 -63.98 12.06 17.20
C ARG A 54 -62.74 12.10 16.31
N VAL A 55 -62.61 11.12 15.42
CA VAL A 55 -61.62 11.09 14.35
C VAL A 55 -62.03 12.18 13.37
N THR A 56 -61.60 13.41 13.62
CA THR A 56 -61.76 14.50 12.67
C THR A 56 -60.95 14.16 11.43
N TRP A 57 -61.58 14.21 10.25
CA TRP A 57 -60.95 13.84 8.99
C TRP A 57 -59.59 14.55 8.82
N ARG A 58 -59.53 15.85 9.16
CA ARG A 58 -58.29 16.65 9.27
C ARG A 58 -57.17 15.98 10.08
N SER A 59 -57.44 15.46 11.27
CA SER A 59 -56.40 14.81 12.09
C SER A 59 -55.91 13.49 11.46
N SER A 60 -56.81 12.76 10.79
CA SER A 60 -56.46 11.53 10.06
C SER A 60 -55.63 11.84 8.81
N THR A 61 -56.00 12.85 8.02
CA THR A 61 -55.26 13.26 6.82
C THR A 61 -53.88 13.82 7.18
N TYR A 62 -53.72 14.60 8.26
CA TYR A 62 -52.40 15.05 8.70
C TYR A 62 -51.48 13.88 9.11
N LYS A 63 -52.02 12.87 9.79
CA LYS A 63 -51.24 11.67 10.13
C LYS A 63 -50.84 10.87 8.91
N LEU A 64 -51.77 10.68 7.96
CA LEU A 64 -51.51 9.95 6.72
C LEU A 64 -50.46 10.68 5.85
N MET A 65 -50.57 12.00 5.73
CA MET A 65 -49.56 12.82 5.03
C MET A 65 -48.21 12.82 5.74
N ALA A 66 -48.17 12.89 7.08
CA ALA A 66 -46.91 12.78 7.82
C ALA A 66 -46.26 11.40 7.64
N SER A 67 -47.03 10.30 7.68
CA SER A 67 -46.54 8.96 7.42
C SER A 67 -46.04 8.80 5.98
N LEU A 68 -46.76 9.33 4.98
CA LEU A 68 -46.31 9.32 3.58
C LEU A 68 -45.05 10.15 3.38
N TRP A 69 -44.92 11.30 4.04
CA TRP A 69 -43.70 12.12 3.98
C TRP A 69 -42.50 11.41 4.60
N VAL A 70 -42.66 10.79 5.78
CA VAL A 70 -41.60 9.99 6.42
C VAL A 70 -41.20 8.79 5.55
N LEU A 71 -42.17 8.07 4.96
CA LEU A 71 -41.90 6.99 4.01
C LEU A 71 -41.21 7.50 2.74
N GLY A 72 -41.59 8.67 2.24
CA GLY A 72 -40.94 9.33 1.11
C GLY A 72 -39.49 9.72 1.41
N VAL A 73 -39.20 10.24 2.61
CA VAL A 73 -37.83 10.52 3.06
C VAL A 73 -37.02 9.22 3.18
N PHE A 74 -37.58 8.15 3.76
CA PHE A 74 -36.89 6.85 3.81
C PHE A 74 -36.66 6.27 2.41
N TYR A 75 -37.60 6.42 1.48
CA TYR A 75 -37.47 5.97 0.10
C TYR A 75 -36.42 6.79 -0.67
N ILE A 76 -36.33 8.11 -0.44
CA ILE A 76 -35.28 8.98 -0.99
C ILE A 76 -33.92 8.62 -0.39
N VAL A 77 -33.82 8.39 0.92
CA VAL A 77 -32.57 7.93 1.56
C VAL A 77 -32.16 6.56 1.06
N TRP A 78 -33.10 5.67 0.76
CA TRP A 78 -32.84 4.36 0.14
C TRP A 78 -32.40 4.47 -1.32
N LEU A 79 -33.03 5.35 -2.12
CA LEU A 79 -32.58 5.67 -3.48
C LEU A 79 -31.19 6.31 -3.49
N ILE A 80 -30.92 7.24 -2.57
CA ILE A 80 -29.59 7.85 -2.40
C ILE A 80 -28.59 6.78 -1.97
N ARG A 81 -28.96 5.89 -1.03
CA ARG A 81 -28.13 4.75 -0.66
C ARG A 81 -27.79 3.92 -1.89
N ASP A 82 -28.76 3.52 -2.71
CA ASP A 82 -28.53 2.67 -3.88
C ASP A 82 -27.87 3.42 -5.06
N ILE A 83 -27.92 4.76 -5.10
CA ILE A 83 -27.13 5.59 -6.03
C ILE A 83 -25.67 5.70 -5.58
N PHE A 84 -25.39 5.77 -4.27
CA PHE A 84 -24.01 5.71 -3.73
C PHE A 84 -23.51 4.27 -3.48
N PHE A 85 -24.40 3.28 -3.55
CA PHE A 85 -24.12 1.84 -3.66
C PHE A 85 -24.23 1.33 -5.11
N LEU A 86 -24.35 2.22 -6.11
CA LEU A 86 -23.69 1.94 -7.37
C LEU A 86 -22.21 1.80 -7.02
N PRO A 87 -21.60 0.60 -7.15
CA PRO A 87 -20.18 0.55 -7.01
C PRO A 87 -19.62 1.46 -8.11
N PHE A 88 -18.72 2.36 -7.74
CA PHE A 88 -17.67 2.75 -8.66
C PHE A 88 -16.81 1.49 -8.90
N THR A 89 -17.35 0.55 -9.68
CA THR A 89 -16.55 -0.41 -10.43
C THR A 89 -15.72 0.43 -11.40
N SER A 90 -14.61 0.95 -10.88
CA SER A 90 -13.35 0.88 -11.61
C SER A 90 -13.34 -0.49 -12.27
N THR A 91 -13.31 -0.50 -13.59
CA THR A 91 -13.42 -1.70 -14.41
C THR A 91 -12.15 -2.52 -14.18
N GLN A 92 -12.08 -3.25 -13.06
CA GLN A 92 -10.98 -4.17 -12.83
C GLN A 92 -10.99 -5.14 -14.02
N PRO A 93 -9.88 -5.25 -14.77
CA PRO A 93 -9.77 -6.30 -15.75
C PRO A 93 -10.04 -7.63 -15.03
N SER A 94 -10.85 -8.46 -15.68
CA SER A 94 -11.39 -9.71 -15.14
C SER A 94 -10.35 -10.47 -14.32
N MET A 95 -10.69 -10.82 -13.07
CA MET A 95 -9.82 -11.60 -12.18
C MET A 95 -9.52 -12.98 -12.77
N ILE A 96 -8.47 -13.10 -13.58
CA ILE A 96 -7.88 -14.38 -13.92
C ILE A 96 -7.01 -14.78 -12.73
N VAL A 97 -7.61 -15.48 -11.78
CA VAL A 97 -6.86 -16.28 -10.79
C VAL A 97 -6.20 -17.42 -11.57
N LYS A 98 -5.02 -17.15 -12.13
CA LYS A 98 -4.13 -18.20 -12.61
C LYS A 98 -3.75 -19.07 -11.42
N GLY A 99 -3.70 -20.39 -11.64
CA GLY A 99 -3.43 -21.35 -10.58
C GLY A 99 -2.11 -21.04 -9.85
N SER A 100 -2.06 -21.39 -8.57
CA SER A 100 -0.99 -21.07 -7.59
C SER A 100 0.36 -21.77 -7.84
N SER A 101 0.70 -22.01 -9.10
CA SER A 101 1.86 -22.79 -9.53
C SER A 101 2.37 -22.40 -10.93
N GLN A 102 1.95 -21.26 -11.49
CA GLN A 102 2.50 -20.73 -12.74
C GLN A 102 3.55 -19.66 -12.44
N ASP A 103 4.73 -19.80 -13.04
CA ASP A 103 5.76 -18.78 -12.94
C ASP A 103 5.40 -17.56 -13.81
N LEU A 104 5.15 -16.44 -13.16
CA LEU A 104 4.80 -15.17 -13.81
C LEU A 104 6.00 -14.52 -14.53
N LEU A 105 7.22 -14.97 -14.24
CA LEU A 105 8.46 -14.56 -14.93
C LEU A 105 8.88 -15.51 -16.06
N GLU A 106 8.16 -16.61 -16.32
CA GLU A 106 8.52 -17.63 -17.34
C GLU A 106 8.82 -17.03 -18.72
N ARG A 107 8.15 -15.93 -19.07
CA ARG A 107 8.26 -15.25 -20.37
C ARG A 107 9.35 -14.19 -20.43
N TYR A 108 10.02 -13.88 -19.33
CA TYR A 108 11.04 -12.85 -19.31
C TYR A 108 12.29 -13.35 -20.04
N VAL A 109 12.91 -12.47 -20.84
CA VAL A 109 14.22 -12.74 -21.43
C VAL A 109 15.21 -12.95 -20.28
N GLY A 110 16.11 -13.93 -20.43
CA GLY A 110 17.06 -14.29 -19.38
C GLY A 110 16.52 -15.19 -18.26
N HIS A 111 15.22 -15.52 -18.19
CA HIS A 111 14.66 -16.32 -17.07
C HIS A 111 15.44 -17.59 -16.71
N GLN A 112 15.77 -18.43 -17.71
CA GLN A 112 16.56 -19.66 -17.49
C GLN A 112 18.04 -19.40 -17.15
N GLU A 113 18.58 -18.27 -17.60
CA GLU A 113 19.99 -17.90 -17.41
C GLU A 113 20.22 -17.30 -16.02
N CYS A 114 19.35 -16.37 -15.62
CA CYS A 114 19.41 -15.68 -14.34
C CYS A 114 18.84 -16.54 -13.19
N GLY A 115 18.07 -17.58 -13.50
CA GLY A 115 17.54 -18.53 -12.51
C GLY A 115 16.49 -17.95 -11.57
N ILE A 116 15.88 -16.80 -11.90
CA ILE A 116 14.88 -16.12 -11.08
C ILE A 116 13.49 -16.59 -11.47
N SER A 117 12.75 -17.11 -10.48
CA SER A 117 11.35 -17.51 -10.60
C SER A 117 10.47 -16.62 -9.72
N SER A 118 9.29 -16.22 -10.19
CA SER A 118 8.33 -15.47 -9.37
C SER A 118 7.92 -16.19 -8.08
N LEU A 119 7.91 -17.53 -8.10
CA LEU A 119 7.61 -18.37 -6.94
C LEU A 119 8.67 -18.26 -5.83
N ALA A 120 9.90 -17.85 -6.17
CA ALA A 120 10.96 -17.55 -5.21
C ALA A 120 10.96 -16.10 -4.72
N LEU A 121 10.14 -15.22 -5.32
CA LEU A 121 10.06 -13.80 -4.97
C LEU A 121 8.82 -13.49 -4.11
N TYR A 122 7.70 -14.16 -4.37
CA TYR A 122 6.40 -13.84 -3.78
C TYR A 122 5.50 -15.07 -3.70
N GLU A 123 4.80 -15.23 -2.57
CA GLU A 123 3.76 -16.26 -2.42
C GLU A 123 2.36 -15.67 -2.75
N PRO A 124 1.60 -16.23 -3.71
CA PRO A 124 0.22 -15.79 -3.98
C PRO A 124 -0.78 -16.32 -2.94
N PRO A 125 -1.93 -15.65 -2.75
CA PRO A 125 -2.96 -16.09 -1.81
C PRO A 125 -3.50 -17.48 -2.20
N LYS A 126 -3.41 -18.44 -1.28
CA LYS A 126 -3.85 -19.82 -1.48
C LYS A 126 -5.37 -19.91 -1.44
N THR A 127 -5.95 -20.53 -2.45
CA THR A 127 -7.40 -20.79 -2.50
C THR A 127 -7.70 -22.09 -1.74
N GLU A 128 -7.70 -22.03 -0.41
CA GLU A 128 -8.09 -23.20 0.39
C GLU A 128 -9.57 -23.53 0.21
N GLY A 129 -9.86 -24.81 -0.05
CA GLY A 129 -11.20 -25.28 -0.35
C GLY A 129 -12.11 -25.22 0.87
N GLN A 130 -13.25 -24.53 0.72
CA GLN A 130 -14.39 -24.52 1.65
C GLN A 130 -14.10 -24.00 3.08
N GLY A 131 -14.28 -22.70 3.28
CA GLY A 131 -14.72 -22.18 4.60
C GLY A 131 -14.16 -20.81 4.99
N ALA A 132 -12.90 -20.52 4.64
CA ALA A 132 -12.26 -19.25 4.95
C ALA A 132 -11.49 -18.74 3.73
N LEU A 133 -11.75 -17.50 3.33
CA LEU A 133 -10.83 -16.73 2.51
C LEU A 133 -9.60 -16.42 3.38
N SER A 134 -8.63 -17.33 3.39
CA SER A 134 -7.33 -17.10 4.00
C SER A 134 -6.62 -15.99 3.20
N HIS A 135 -6.89 -14.75 3.62
CA HIS A 135 -6.31 -13.50 3.14
C HIS A 135 -6.58 -13.17 1.66
N SER A 136 -7.63 -12.37 1.41
CA SER A 136 -7.84 -11.76 0.10
C SER A 136 -6.77 -10.70 -0.23
N TYR A 137 -6.69 -10.32 -1.50
CA TYR A 137 -5.92 -9.13 -1.90
C TYR A 137 -6.37 -7.88 -1.12
N CYS A 138 -5.44 -6.98 -0.83
CA CYS A 138 -5.71 -5.73 -0.13
C CYS A 138 -6.75 -4.87 -0.88
N GLN A 139 -7.65 -4.22 -0.13
CA GLN A 139 -8.80 -3.48 -0.69
C GLN A 139 -8.64 -1.95 -0.62
N THR A 140 -7.83 -1.46 0.31
CA THR A 140 -7.52 -0.03 0.46
C THR A 140 -6.02 0.21 0.37
N ARG A 141 -5.62 1.40 -0.07
CA ARG A 141 -4.22 1.81 -0.20
C ARG A 141 -3.46 1.75 1.13
N ASP A 142 -4.11 2.17 2.22
CA ASP A 142 -3.55 2.05 3.58
C ASP A 142 -3.31 0.59 3.98
N SER A 143 -4.27 -0.31 3.69
CA SER A 143 -4.14 -1.74 3.99
C SER A 143 -3.01 -2.39 3.18
N LEU A 144 -2.84 -1.97 1.91
CA LEU A 144 -1.77 -2.41 1.04
C LEU A 144 -0.40 -1.95 1.55
N LEU A 145 -0.26 -0.66 1.89
CA LEU A 145 1.01 -0.09 2.36
C LEU A 145 1.44 -0.69 3.71
N SER A 146 0.51 -0.89 4.66
CA SER A 146 0.81 -1.63 5.89
C SER A 146 1.16 -3.09 5.61
N ALA A 147 0.38 -3.80 4.79
CA ALA A 147 0.67 -5.20 4.47
C ALA A 147 2.05 -5.42 3.83
N MET A 148 2.48 -4.53 2.93
CA MET A 148 3.80 -4.57 2.30
C MET A 148 4.94 -4.10 3.25
N SER A 149 4.67 -3.14 4.14
CA SER A 149 5.69 -2.65 5.09
C SER A 149 5.90 -3.60 6.28
N ASP A 150 4.83 -4.24 6.76
CA ASP A 150 4.81 -5.08 7.96
C ASP A 150 4.97 -6.58 7.65
N GLY A 151 4.92 -6.98 6.37
CA GLY A 151 5.25 -8.33 5.92
C GLY A 151 6.76 -8.59 5.86
N GLY A 152 7.16 -9.81 5.52
CA GLY A 152 8.56 -10.21 5.52
C GLY A 152 8.78 -11.58 4.88
N ARG A 153 9.98 -12.13 5.07
CA ARG A 153 10.31 -13.51 4.68
C ARG A 153 10.17 -14.43 5.89
N HIS A 154 10.02 -15.73 5.63
CA HIS A 154 9.90 -16.76 6.67
C HIS A 154 11.03 -17.78 6.59
N GLY A 155 12.25 -17.26 6.42
CA GLY A 155 13.47 -18.01 6.18
C GLY A 155 14.50 -17.11 5.47
N PHE A 156 15.75 -17.54 5.44
CA PHE A 156 16.81 -16.80 4.77
C PHE A 156 16.71 -16.96 3.25
N ASP A 157 16.63 -15.85 2.52
CA ASP A 157 16.39 -15.73 1.08
C ASP A 157 15.11 -16.45 0.55
N GLU A 158 14.15 -16.73 1.44
CA GLU A 158 12.83 -17.26 1.07
C GLU A 158 11.93 -16.19 0.42
N ALA A 159 10.86 -16.63 -0.23
CA ALA A 159 9.87 -15.73 -0.86
C ALA A 159 9.26 -14.73 0.15
N TYR A 160 8.96 -13.52 -0.33
CA TYR A 160 8.34 -12.49 0.49
C TYR A 160 6.83 -12.73 0.67
N ILE A 161 6.31 -12.54 1.89
CA ILE A 161 4.91 -12.67 2.26
C ILE A 161 4.43 -11.38 2.94
N SER A 162 3.39 -10.75 2.40
CA SER A 162 2.78 -9.56 2.99
C SER A 162 1.87 -9.89 4.19
N LYS A 163 1.79 -8.97 5.15
CA LYS A 163 1.05 -9.20 6.40
C LYS A 163 -0.44 -8.92 6.24
N GLY A 164 -1.27 -9.93 6.50
CA GLY A 164 -2.73 -9.76 6.68
C GLY A 164 -3.56 -9.68 5.40
N CYS A 165 -3.08 -9.02 4.35
CA CYS A 165 -3.66 -9.08 3.00
C CYS A 165 -2.55 -9.17 1.95
N PHE A 166 -2.90 -9.61 0.74
CA PHE A 166 -1.93 -9.83 -0.34
C PHE A 166 -1.85 -8.61 -1.28
N TYR A 167 -0.63 -8.20 -1.64
CA TYR A 167 -0.39 -7.42 -2.86
C TYR A 167 -0.43 -8.34 -4.09
N ARG A 168 -0.47 -7.81 -5.31
CA ARG A 168 -0.54 -8.56 -6.57
C ARG A 168 0.82 -8.58 -7.27
N TRP A 169 1.20 -9.72 -7.84
CA TRP A 169 2.27 -9.75 -8.84
C TRP A 169 1.67 -9.48 -10.23
N TYR A 170 1.94 -8.31 -10.80
CA TYR A 170 1.44 -7.93 -12.11
C TYR A 170 2.33 -8.49 -13.23
N SER A 171 1.71 -8.96 -14.31
CA SER A 171 2.43 -9.24 -15.55
C SER A 171 2.86 -7.94 -16.23
N ASN A 172 3.92 -7.98 -17.04
CA ASN A 172 4.43 -6.79 -17.75
C ASN A 172 3.32 -5.97 -18.44
N ALA A 173 2.40 -6.62 -19.16
CA ALA A 173 1.28 -5.94 -19.82
C ALA A 173 0.35 -5.19 -18.85
N GLU A 174 0.12 -5.73 -17.65
CA GLU A 174 -0.64 -5.05 -16.60
C GLU A 174 0.15 -3.89 -15.99
N VAL A 175 1.48 -4.02 -15.82
CA VAL A 175 2.35 -2.90 -15.42
C VAL A 175 2.24 -1.75 -16.43
N CYS A 176 2.34 -2.03 -17.73
CA CYS A 176 2.19 -1.03 -18.77
C CYS A 176 0.81 -0.34 -18.71
N GLN A 177 -0.27 -1.09 -18.46
CA GLN A 177 -1.63 -0.55 -18.29
C GLN A 177 -1.77 0.33 -17.04
N ILE A 178 -1.19 -0.08 -15.90
CA ILE A 178 -1.16 0.72 -14.67
C ILE A 178 -0.49 2.07 -14.94
N LEU A 179 0.66 2.06 -15.62
CA LEU A 179 1.42 3.28 -15.85
C LEU A 179 0.74 4.26 -16.82
N GLN A 180 -0.11 3.78 -17.74
CA GLN A 180 -0.84 4.63 -18.69
C GLN A 180 -1.78 5.66 -18.02
N LYS A 181 -2.11 5.49 -16.72
CA LYS A 181 -2.82 6.46 -15.90
C LYS A 181 -2.07 7.78 -15.73
N PHE A 182 -0.73 7.76 -15.72
CA PHE A 182 0.11 8.88 -15.31
C PHE A 182 0.61 9.73 -16.49
N GLY A 183 0.96 10.99 -16.20
CA GLY A 183 1.66 11.88 -17.15
C GLY A 183 3.17 11.61 -17.19
N GLY A 184 3.71 11.14 -16.07
CA GLY A 184 5.07 10.65 -15.92
C GLY A 184 5.33 10.19 -14.48
N LEU A 185 6.49 9.58 -14.21
CA LEU A 185 6.90 9.12 -12.88
C LEU A 185 8.31 9.62 -12.55
N VAL A 186 8.50 10.15 -11.33
CA VAL A 186 9.84 10.57 -10.86
C VAL A 186 10.30 9.68 -9.72
N PHE A 187 11.51 9.15 -9.83
CA PHE A 187 12.22 8.52 -8.72
C PHE A 187 13.31 9.48 -8.26
N VAL A 188 13.34 9.85 -6.97
CA VAL A 188 14.22 10.87 -6.42
C VAL A 188 14.95 10.34 -5.19
N GLY A 189 16.25 10.07 -5.30
CA GLY A 189 16.96 9.45 -4.18
C GLY A 189 18.38 8.97 -4.46
N ASP A 190 18.85 8.15 -3.52
CA ASP A 190 20.20 7.59 -3.49
C ASP A 190 20.27 6.18 -4.11
N GLU A 191 21.38 5.48 -3.88
CA GLU A 191 21.70 4.17 -4.47
C GLU A 191 20.63 3.10 -4.17
N SER A 192 20.05 3.10 -2.96
CA SER A 192 18.97 2.17 -2.59
C SER A 192 17.71 2.36 -3.45
N LEU A 193 17.37 3.60 -3.84
CA LEU A 193 16.27 3.85 -4.78
C LEU A 193 16.66 3.55 -6.23
N ALA A 194 17.94 3.69 -6.58
CA ALA A 194 18.45 3.35 -7.90
C ALA A 194 18.35 1.84 -8.20
N ASP A 195 18.45 0.98 -7.19
CA ASP A 195 18.19 -0.46 -7.30
C ASP A 195 16.70 -0.75 -7.57
N ILE A 196 15.78 -0.10 -6.83
CA ILE A 196 14.33 -0.21 -7.07
C ILE A 196 13.98 0.27 -8.49
N TYR A 197 14.57 1.36 -8.95
CA TYR A 197 14.38 1.86 -10.30
C TYR A 197 14.95 0.89 -11.36
N ALA A 198 16.08 0.24 -11.10
CA ALA A 198 16.62 -0.80 -11.99
C ALA A 198 15.67 -2.01 -12.09
N GLY A 199 15.16 -2.51 -10.96
CA GLY A 199 14.13 -3.57 -10.94
C GLY A 199 12.83 -3.17 -11.65
N PHE A 200 12.43 -1.90 -11.53
CA PHE A 200 11.29 -1.35 -12.26
C PHE A 200 11.51 -1.38 -13.79
N ASN A 201 12.70 -1.02 -14.29
CA ASN A 201 13.01 -1.11 -15.72
C ASN A 201 12.99 -2.56 -16.22
N ILE A 202 13.49 -3.53 -15.43
CA ILE A 202 13.39 -4.97 -15.77
C ILE A 202 11.92 -5.39 -15.95
N LEU A 203 11.04 -4.99 -15.03
CA LEU A 203 9.60 -5.29 -15.11
C LEU A 203 8.92 -4.63 -16.33
N LEU A 204 9.40 -3.47 -16.80
CA LEU A 204 8.88 -2.79 -17.99
C LEU A 204 9.38 -3.35 -19.32
N GLN A 205 10.61 -3.85 -19.36
CA GLN A 205 11.22 -4.43 -20.56
C GLN A 205 10.90 -5.92 -20.72
N GLY A 206 10.57 -6.61 -19.63
CA GLY A 206 10.35 -8.06 -19.66
C GLY A 206 11.66 -8.84 -19.80
N ASP A 207 12.77 -8.31 -19.25
CA ASP A 207 14.13 -8.83 -19.46
C ASP A 207 14.93 -8.84 -18.15
N LEU A 208 15.16 -10.04 -17.60
CA LEU A 208 15.97 -10.26 -16.40
C LEU A 208 17.47 -10.15 -16.70
N ALA A 209 17.90 -10.49 -17.92
CA ALA A 209 19.33 -10.52 -18.25
C ALA A 209 19.93 -9.11 -18.40
N THR A 210 19.24 -8.20 -19.09
CA THR A 210 19.78 -6.85 -19.39
C THR A 210 18.78 -5.72 -19.16
N GLY A 211 17.57 -6.00 -18.66
CA GLY A 211 16.49 -5.01 -18.55
C GLY A 211 16.71 -3.85 -17.56
N ALA A 212 17.80 -3.81 -16.80
CA ALA A 212 18.22 -2.61 -16.05
C ALA A 212 19.19 -1.71 -16.83
N LEU A 213 19.74 -2.18 -17.96
CA LEU A 213 20.88 -1.61 -18.65
C LEU A 213 20.52 -0.92 -19.98
N ARG A 214 21.40 -0.01 -20.40
CA ARG A 214 21.34 0.64 -21.72
C ARG A 214 22.08 -0.20 -22.76
N GLU A 215 21.51 -1.36 -23.08
CA GLU A 215 22.19 -2.40 -23.90
C GLU A 215 22.75 -1.87 -25.24
N SER A 216 22.04 -0.96 -25.91
CA SER A 216 22.49 -0.39 -27.19
C SER A 216 23.71 0.55 -27.09
N GLU A 217 24.02 1.05 -25.89
CA GLU A 217 25.23 1.85 -25.62
C GLU A 217 26.44 0.99 -25.18
N MET A 218 26.29 -0.33 -25.07
CA MET A 218 27.29 -1.24 -24.48
C MET A 218 28.06 -2.08 -25.52
N THR A 219 29.31 -2.44 -25.20
CA THR A 219 30.04 -3.47 -25.97
C THR A 219 29.53 -4.86 -25.62
N LYS A 220 29.81 -5.84 -26.48
CA LYS A 220 29.48 -7.26 -26.20
C LYS A 220 30.15 -7.77 -24.92
N GLU A 221 31.40 -7.40 -24.64
CA GLU A 221 32.05 -7.81 -23.38
C GLU A 221 31.38 -7.17 -22.16
N GLN A 222 30.91 -5.94 -22.27
CA GLN A 222 30.14 -5.29 -21.20
C GLN A 222 28.79 -5.95 -21.00
N ILE A 223 28.07 -6.30 -22.08
CA ILE A 223 26.80 -7.02 -22.00
C ILE A 223 27.00 -8.33 -21.25
N GLU A 224 27.90 -9.22 -21.72
CA GLU A 224 28.19 -10.51 -21.08
C GLU A 224 28.62 -10.37 -19.62
N LYS A 225 29.45 -9.39 -19.28
CA LYS A 225 29.89 -9.15 -17.90
C LYS A 225 28.76 -8.69 -16.99
N CYS A 226 27.81 -7.92 -17.52
CA CYS A 226 26.78 -7.25 -16.74
C CYS A 226 25.44 -8.00 -16.69
N ARG A 227 25.31 -9.22 -17.22
CA ARG A 227 24.03 -9.96 -17.26
C ARG A 227 23.50 -10.32 -15.87
N CYS A 228 22.17 -10.43 -15.75
CA CYS A 228 21.45 -10.89 -14.55
C CYS A 228 21.85 -10.12 -13.28
N GLY A 229 22.14 -10.79 -12.16
CA GLY A 229 22.53 -10.15 -10.91
C GLY A 229 23.75 -9.22 -11.01
N SER A 230 24.62 -9.36 -12.01
CA SER A 230 25.76 -8.45 -12.24
C SER A 230 25.35 -7.02 -12.59
N GLN A 231 24.11 -6.80 -13.05
CA GLN A 231 23.48 -5.47 -13.20
C GLN A 231 23.44 -4.71 -11.85
N PHE A 232 23.39 -5.48 -10.74
CA PHE A 232 23.25 -4.98 -9.38
C PHE A 232 24.57 -5.01 -8.61
N THR A 233 25.30 -6.14 -8.67
CA THR A 233 26.49 -6.36 -7.84
C THR A 233 27.80 -5.84 -8.43
N SER A 234 27.87 -5.60 -9.74
CA SER A 234 29.11 -5.20 -10.40
C SER A 234 29.24 -3.68 -10.50
N ALA A 235 30.21 -3.10 -9.78
CA ALA A 235 30.48 -1.66 -9.80
C ALA A 235 30.72 -1.08 -11.21
N SER A 236 31.22 -1.88 -12.17
CA SER A 236 31.40 -1.44 -13.57
C SER A 236 30.09 -1.37 -14.37
N CYS A 237 29.02 -1.97 -13.88
CA CYS A 237 27.72 -2.05 -14.54
C CYS A 237 26.73 -0.99 -14.03
N LEU A 238 26.90 -0.50 -12.79
CA LEU A 238 26.08 0.58 -12.21
C LEU A 238 25.96 1.83 -13.12
N PRO A 239 27.04 2.35 -13.74
CA PRO A 239 26.93 3.52 -14.64
C PRO A 239 26.23 3.23 -15.97
N LEU A 240 26.08 1.96 -16.34
CA LEU A 240 25.46 1.51 -17.59
C LEU A 240 23.94 1.33 -17.45
N ARG A 241 23.41 1.41 -16.21
CA ARG A 241 21.97 1.35 -15.95
C ARG A 241 21.18 2.46 -16.66
N ILE A 242 19.91 2.19 -16.91
CA ILE A 242 18.94 3.17 -17.42
C ILE A 242 18.66 4.22 -16.33
N THR A 243 18.59 5.50 -16.72
CA THR A 243 18.27 6.61 -15.82
C THR A 243 17.05 7.43 -16.28
N SER A 244 16.54 7.18 -17.50
CA SER A 244 15.39 7.86 -18.11
C SER A 244 14.73 6.94 -19.13
N SER A 245 13.40 7.02 -19.26
CA SER A 245 12.61 6.38 -20.30
C SER A 245 13.06 6.74 -21.73
N GLU A 246 13.78 7.86 -21.91
CA GLU A 246 14.35 8.27 -23.19
C GLU A 246 15.56 7.42 -23.63
N GLN A 247 16.20 6.73 -22.69
CA GLN A 247 17.35 5.85 -22.94
C GLN A 247 16.93 4.41 -23.25
N VAL A 248 15.62 4.12 -23.15
CA VAL A 248 15.03 2.86 -23.60
C VAL A 248 14.70 3.03 -25.08
N GLU A 249 15.44 2.35 -25.95
CA GLU A 249 15.17 2.43 -27.39
C GLU A 249 13.77 1.93 -27.71
N LYS A 250 13.04 2.71 -28.51
CA LYS A 250 11.86 2.19 -29.19
C LYS A 250 12.35 1.15 -30.21
N GLN A 251 12.09 -0.13 -29.95
CA GLN A 251 12.27 -1.17 -30.97
C GLN A 251 11.56 -0.71 -32.25
N ASN A 252 12.33 -0.51 -33.32
CA ASN A 252 11.82 0.01 -34.59
C ASN A 252 10.64 -0.84 -35.09
N ASP A 253 9.55 -0.20 -35.50
CA ASP A 253 8.27 -0.82 -35.91
C ASP A 253 8.35 -1.91 -37.02
N ASN A 254 9.52 -2.08 -37.65
CA ASN A 254 9.79 -3.09 -38.69
C ASN A 254 10.53 -4.34 -38.18
N LYS A 255 10.86 -4.44 -36.88
CA LYS A 255 11.36 -5.67 -36.23
C LYS A 255 10.70 -5.86 -34.86
N ILE A 256 9.37 -5.99 -34.86
CA ILE A 256 8.69 -6.68 -33.76
C ILE A 256 9.12 -8.15 -33.83
N SER A 257 10.13 -8.51 -33.04
CA SER A 257 10.35 -9.92 -32.68
C SER A 257 9.06 -10.41 -32.03
N PRO A 258 8.41 -11.47 -32.54
CA PRO A 258 7.14 -11.96 -31.99
C PRO A 258 7.39 -12.58 -30.60
N GLY A 259 7.30 -11.74 -29.57
CA GLY A 259 7.75 -12.07 -28.20
C GLY A 259 8.37 -10.90 -27.43
N SER A 260 8.51 -9.70 -28.01
CA SER A 260 8.93 -8.51 -27.25
C SER A 260 7.90 -8.15 -26.17
N ASN A 261 8.26 -8.38 -24.90
CA ASN A 261 7.44 -8.07 -23.73
C ASN A 261 7.75 -6.66 -23.19
N ALA A 262 8.05 -5.70 -24.06
CA ALA A 262 8.32 -4.31 -23.66
C ALA A 262 7.07 -3.44 -23.82
N CYS A 263 6.88 -2.46 -22.92
CA CYS A 263 5.74 -1.54 -23.00
C CYS A 263 5.72 -0.73 -24.31
N SER A 264 4.74 -0.98 -25.18
CA SER A 264 4.63 -0.33 -26.50
C SER A 264 4.39 1.18 -26.43
N SER A 265 3.85 1.67 -25.31
CA SER A 265 3.72 3.10 -25.01
C SER A 265 4.75 3.49 -23.94
N SER A 266 5.86 4.12 -24.34
CA SER A 266 6.82 4.70 -23.40
C SER A 266 6.17 5.86 -22.64
N ILE A 267 6.11 5.73 -21.32
CA ILE A 267 5.56 6.73 -20.40
C ILE A 267 6.76 7.45 -19.77
N PRO A 268 6.78 8.80 -19.70
CA PRO A 268 7.94 9.53 -19.21
C PRO A 268 8.30 9.11 -17.77
N HIS A 269 9.43 8.47 -17.57
CA HIS A 269 9.95 8.20 -16.23
C HIS A 269 11.43 8.53 -16.14
N THR A 270 11.88 9.00 -14.98
CA THR A 270 13.30 9.35 -14.77
C THR A 270 13.73 9.13 -13.34
N PHE A 271 14.99 8.72 -13.19
CA PHE A 271 15.70 8.74 -11.92
C PHE A 271 16.44 10.08 -11.77
N VAL A 272 16.29 10.69 -10.60
CA VAL A 272 16.92 11.94 -10.19
C VAL A 272 17.77 11.63 -8.96
N THR A 273 19.08 11.54 -9.15
CA THR A 273 20.02 11.30 -8.05
C THR A 273 19.97 12.46 -7.05
N ALA A 274 19.62 12.14 -5.81
CA ALA A 274 19.71 13.03 -4.67
C ALA A 274 20.46 12.30 -3.55
N THR A 275 21.45 12.95 -2.95
CA THR A 275 22.25 12.37 -1.85
C THR A 275 22.38 13.28 -0.63
N SER A 276 21.85 14.51 -0.74
CA SER A 276 21.84 15.57 0.27
C SER A 276 20.62 16.47 0.08
N SER A 277 20.30 17.28 1.09
CA SER A 277 19.45 18.46 0.97
C SER A 277 20.28 19.70 1.35
N PRO A 278 20.28 20.79 0.56
CA PRO A 278 19.61 20.90 -0.75
C PRO A 278 20.20 19.95 -1.81
N ALA A 279 19.38 19.57 -2.77
CA ALA A 279 19.80 18.79 -3.93
C ALA A 279 20.62 19.63 -4.92
N SER A 280 21.34 18.96 -5.82
CA SER A 280 22.10 19.63 -6.87
C SER A 280 21.17 20.38 -7.85
N LYS A 281 21.64 21.51 -8.41
CA LYS A 281 20.86 22.27 -9.40
C LYS A 281 20.47 21.43 -10.62
N SER A 282 21.32 20.50 -11.04
CA SER A 282 21.03 19.54 -12.12
C SER A 282 19.95 18.53 -11.75
N ALA A 283 19.89 18.07 -10.50
CA ALA A 283 18.81 17.20 -10.01
C ALA A 283 17.46 17.95 -10.02
N GLN A 284 17.41 19.17 -9.46
CA GLN A 284 16.20 19.99 -9.49
C GLN A 284 15.74 20.32 -10.92
N GLU A 285 16.68 20.57 -11.83
CA GLU A 285 16.37 20.85 -13.23
C GLU A 285 15.83 19.61 -13.96
N ARG A 286 16.43 18.43 -13.74
CA ARG A 286 15.93 17.15 -14.29
C ARG A 286 14.50 16.82 -13.81
N PHE A 287 14.20 17.11 -12.55
CA PHE A 287 12.85 17.01 -11.98
C PHE A 287 11.85 17.94 -12.70
N ARG A 288 12.17 19.23 -12.84
CA ARG A 288 11.34 20.20 -13.60
C ARG A 288 11.15 19.79 -15.06
N GLN A 289 12.19 19.26 -15.71
CA GLN A 289 12.12 18.81 -17.09
C GLN A 289 11.11 17.68 -17.29
N LEU A 290 11.04 16.68 -16.40
CA LEU A 290 10.00 15.65 -16.50
C LEU A 290 8.58 16.23 -16.30
N ILE A 291 8.40 17.08 -15.29
CA ILE A 291 7.12 17.73 -14.97
C ILE A 291 6.60 18.55 -16.15
N ASN A 292 7.48 19.26 -16.85
CA ASN A 292 7.14 20.02 -18.05
C ASN A 292 6.78 19.10 -19.23
N ARG A 293 7.48 17.95 -19.35
CA ARG A 293 7.23 16.94 -20.40
C ARG A 293 5.97 16.10 -20.19
N ALA A 294 5.51 15.93 -18.95
CA ALA A 294 4.31 15.15 -18.60
C ALA A 294 2.99 15.67 -19.22
N GLY A 295 3.04 16.81 -19.93
CA GLY A 295 1.97 17.32 -20.78
C GLY A 295 0.82 17.96 -20.01
N SER A 296 0.00 18.74 -20.70
CA SER A 296 -1.14 19.47 -20.10
C SER A 296 -2.39 18.59 -19.89
N GLN A 297 -2.29 17.27 -20.03
CA GLN A 297 -3.44 16.34 -19.98
C GLN A 297 -4.06 16.14 -18.59
N GLY A 298 -3.62 16.88 -17.56
CA GLY A 298 -4.15 16.77 -16.20
C GLY A 298 -3.87 15.44 -15.48
N LYS A 299 -3.10 14.53 -16.08
CA LYS A 299 -2.73 13.25 -15.45
C LYS A 299 -1.75 13.48 -14.28
N PRO A 300 -1.87 12.72 -13.18
CA PRO A 300 -0.95 12.83 -12.05
C PRO A 300 0.48 12.44 -12.43
N VAL A 301 1.45 12.97 -11.66
CA VAL A 301 2.88 12.66 -11.78
C VAL A 301 3.38 12.15 -10.41
N PRO A 302 3.31 10.83 -10.15
CA PRO A 302 3.77 10.25 -8.90
C PRO A 302 5.26 10.49 -8.67
N VAL A 303 5.63 10.80 -7.43
CA VAL A 303 7.02 10.96 -6.99
C VAL A 303 7.34 9.91 -5.93
N LEU A 304 8.38 9.13 -6.20
CA LEU A 304 8.90 8.13 -5.29
C LEU A 304 10.22 8.66 -4.74
N GLN A 305 10.30 8.79 -3.42
CA GLN A 305 11.43 9.42 -2.75
C GLN A 305 12.05 8.49 -1.72
N SER A 306 13.37 8.44 -1.68
CA SER A 306 14.13 7.77 -0.61
C SER A 306 15.48 8.43 -0.44
N LEU A 307 15.92 8.54 0.81
CA LEU A 307 17.32 8.79 1.16
C LEU A 307 17.63 7.87 2.34
N SER A 308 18.82 7.28 2.39
CA SER A 308 19.24 6.43 3.50
C SER A 308 20.75 6.30 3.62
N LEU A 309 21.37 5.48 2.77
CA LEU A 309 22.79 5.14 2.84
C LEU A 309 23.67 6.36 2.59
N SER A 310 23.32 7.18 1.59
CA SER A 310 24.12 8.37 1.25
C SER A 310 24.14 9.43 2.35
N THR A 311 23.14 9.42 3.23
CA THR A 311 22.98 10.38 4.34
C THR A 311 23.42 9.79 5.69
N SER A 312 23.94 8.56 5.70
CA SER A 312 24.22 7.79 6.94
C SER A 312 23.02 7.73 7.89
N TYR A 313 21.81 7.54 7.34
CA TYR A 313 20.54 7.51 8.09
C TYR A 313 20.25 8.82 8.87
N SER A 314 20.51 9.98 8.26
CA SER A 314 20.21 11.29 8.87
C SER A 314 18.76 11.72 8.66
N LEU A 315 17.96 11.70 9.73
CA LEU A 315 16.56 12.16 9.73
C LEU A 315 16.42 13.63 9.29
N GLU A 316 17.36 14.49 9.70
CA GLU A 316 17.36 15.90 9.34
C GLU A 316 17.52 16.11 7.83
N ILE A 317 18.48 15.41 7.20
CA ILE A 317 18.70 15.50 5.75
C ILE A 317 17.51 14.91 4.98
N ALA A 318 16.92 13.81 5.48
CA ALA A 318 15.71 13.23 4.89
C ALA A 318 14.52 14.19 4.94
N ALA A 319 14.22 14.76 6.11
CA ALA A 319 13.13 15.71 6.31
C ALA A 319 13.31 16.97 5.45
N ASN A 320 14.51 17.56 5.44
CA ASN A 320 14.83 18.71 4.59
C ASN A 320 14.72 18.37 3.09
N SER A 321 14.95 17.12 2.70
CA SER A 321 14.75 16.68 1.31
C SER A 321 13.27 16.50 0.97
N MET A 322 12.45 15.93 1.87
CA MET A 322 10.99 15.88 1.70
C MET A 322 10.44 17.29 1.47
N ASP A 323 10.83 18.25 2.32
CA ASP A 323 10.40 19.65 2.21
C ASP A 323 10.84 20.32 0.90
N GLU A 324 12.06 20.05 0.43
CA GLU A 324 12.58 20.55 -0.86
C GLU A 324 11.73 20.05 -2.05
N TRP A 325 11.49 18.74 -2.16
CA TRP A 325 10.79 18.17 -3.31
C TRP A 325 9.28 18.44 -3.26
N LEU A 326 8.67 18.51 -2.07
CA LEU A 326 7.29 18.95 -1.91
C LEU A 326 7.11 20.41 -2.32
N ALA A 327 8.02 21.32 -1.94
CA ALA A 327 7.98 22.71 -2.37
C ALA A 327 8.14 22.86 -3.90
N LEU A 328 9.01 22.07 -4.51
CA LEU A 328 9.16 22.02 -5.98
C LEU A 328 7.89 21.49 -6.67
N ALA A 329 7.26 20.45 -6.14
CA ALA A 329 6.00 19.91 -6.67
C ALA A 329 4.84 20.92 -6.54
N GLN A 330 4.69 21.56 -5.38
CA GLN A 330 3.67 22.60 -5.14
C GLN A 330 3.79 23.75 -6.16
N SER A 331 5.02 24.14 -6.53
CA SER A 331 5.26 25.19 -7.54
C SER A 331 4.82 24.82 -8.98
N SER A 332 4.44 23.57 -9.23
CA SER A 332 4.05 23.08 -10.55
C SER A 332 2.54 23.05 -10.82
N GLU A 333 1.70 23.30 -9.79
CA GLU A 333 0.23 23.23 -9.84
C GLU A 333 -0.35 21.87 -10.34
N ARG A 334 0.44 20.79 -10.28
CA ARG A 334 0.01 19.44 -10.67
C ARG A 334 -0.38 18.57 -9.49
N ASP A 335 -1.25 17.59 -9.75
CA ASP A 335 -1.44 16.45 -8.86
C ASP A 335 -0.18 15.56 -8.88
N MET A 336 0.48 15.48 -7.73
CA MET A 336 1.76 14.81 -7.55
C MET A 336 1.73 14.02 -6.23
N PRO A 337 1.20 12.78 -6.23
CA PRO A 337 1.22 11.94 -5.04
C PRO A 337 2.65 11.50 -4.72
N PHE A 338 3.06 11.67 -3.45
CA PHE A 338 4.39 11.30 -2.95
C PHE A 338 4.35 9.99 -2.17
N LEU A 339 5.28 9.09 -2.49
CA LEU A 339 5.61 7.91 -1.68
C LEU A 339 7.03 8.05 -1.12
N TRP A 340 7.15 8.09 0.21
CA TRP A 340 8.41 7.85 0.89
C TRP A 340 8.68 6.35 0.97
N ILE A 341 9.83 5.93 0.45
CA ILE A 341 10.31 4.55 0.52
C ILE A 341 11.37 4.49 1.63
N GLY A 342 11.08 3.72 2.68
CA GLY A 342 12.01 3.45 3.78
C GLY A 342 13.23 2.64 3.32
N PRO A 343 14.32 2.65 4.09
CA PRO A 343 15.56 1.98 3.72
C PRO A 343 15.41 0.46 3.63
N THR A 344 16.38 -0.17 2.97
CA THR A 344 16.65 -1.59 3.16
C THR A 344 17.26 -1.85 4.55
N ALA A 345 17.10 -3.07 5.04
CA ALA A 345 17.84 -3.52 6.21
C ALA A 345 19.35 -3.57 5.89
N PRO A 346 20.25 -3.40 6.87
CA PRO A 346 21.64 -3.83 6.71
C PRO A 346 21.70 -5.35 6.59
N GLY A 347 22.62 -5.84 5.76
CA GLY A 347 22.79 -7.26 5.50
C GLY A 347 23.58 -8.01 6.57
N HIS A 348 23.33 -9.31 6.71
CA HIS A 348 23.91 -10.16 7.76
C HIS A 348 25.43 -10.32 7.71
N GLN A 349 26.06 -10.04 6.56
CA GLN A 349 27.51 -10.25 6.37
C GLN A 349 28.38 -9.15 7.01
N LYS A 350 27.79 -8.02 7.43
CA LYS A 350 28.54 -6.89 7.99
C LYS A 350 28.94 -7.14 9.44
N HIS A 351 30.24 -7.09 9.73
CA HIS A 351 30.77 -7.35 11.07
C HIS A 351 30.12 -6.47 12.16
N SER A 352 29.81 -7.08 13.30
CA SER A 352 28.89 -6.59 14.34
C SER A 352 29.45 -5.50 15.25
N GLU A 353 30.34 -4.64 14.77
CA GLU A 353 30.96 -3.56 15.56
C GLU A 353 30.10 -2.28 15.62
N SER A 354 29.00 -2.23 14.87
CA SER A 354 28.08 -1.08 14.83
C SER A 354 26.64 -1.48 15.08
N ASN A 355 25.90 -0.63 15.79
CA ASN A 355 24.45 -0.75 16.02
C ASN A 355 23.61 -0.46 14.74
N ILE A 356 24.14 -0.76 13.55
CA ILE A 356 23.61 -0.31 12.26
C ILE A 356 22.20 -0.84 11.97
N HIS A 357 21.87 -2.06 12.42
CA HIS A 357 20.51 -2.60 12.34
C HIS A 357 19.54 -1.78 13.20
N ALA A 358 19.94 -1.40 14.42
CA ALA A 358 19.11 -0.61 15.31
C ALA A 358 18.94 0.84 14.80
N SER A 359 19.99 1.45 14.25
CA SER A 359 19.89 2.80 13.67
C SER A 359 19.08 2.82 12.38
N SER A 360 19.25 1.84 11.49
CA SER A 360 18.44 1.70 10.26
C SER A 360 16.96 1.43 10.58
N TRP A 361 16.68 0.58 11.58
CA TRP A 361 15.33 0.35 12.08
C TRP A 361 14.69 1.62 12.66
N GLN A 362 15.39 2.32 13.57
CA GLN A 362 14.89 3.57 14.16
C GLN A 362 14.64 4.64 13.09
N TYR A 363 15.58 4.79 12.15
CA TYR A 363 15.44 5.69 11.00
C TYR A 363 14.23 5.35 10.12
N THR A 364 13.92 4.05 9.94
CA THR A 364 12.73 3.60 9.19
C THR A 364 11.45 4.11 9.87
N LEU A 365 11.36 4.03 11.20
CA LEU A 365 10.22 4.53 11.96
C LEU A 365 10.14 6.06 11.90
N ASP A 366 11.25 6.75 12.20
CA ASP A 366 11.29 8.22 12.31
C ASP A 366 11.01 8.90 10.96
N THR A 367 11.60 8.40 9.86
CA THR A 367 11.34 8.96 8.52
C THR A 367 9.95 8.64 8.00
N SER A 368 9.37 7.48 8.35
CA SER A 368 7.98 7.19 8.03
C SER A 368 7.03 8.18 8.70
N GLU A 369 7.27 8.53 9.97
CA GLU A 369 6.45 9.52 10.66
C GLU A 369 6.68 10.94 10.11
N ALA A 370 7.93 11.30 9.82
CA ALA A 370 8.27 12.57 9.17
C ALA A 370 7.64 12.73 7.77
N ALA A 371 7.46 11.64 7.03
CA ALA A 371 6.78 11.61 5.74
C ALA A 371 5.25 11.77 5.89
N ARG A 372 4.61 11.00 6.79
CA ARG A 372 3.15 11.08 7.03
C ARG A 372 2.71 12.44 7.53
N THR A 373 3.48 13.05 8.43
CA THR A 373 3.22 14.41 8.93
C THR A 373 3.32 15.50 7.84
N ARG A 374 3.93 15.19 6.69
CA ARG A 374 3.98 16.02 5.48
C ARG A 374 2.93 15.66 4.42
N GLY A 375 2.05 14.70 4.70
CA GLY A 375 1.05 14.19 3.76
C GLY A 375 1.59 13.25 2.69
N MET A 376 2.82 12.74 2.86
CA MET A 376 3.39 11.70 2.01
C MET A 376 2.93 10.32 2.49
N GLU A 377 2.76 9.39 1.56
CA GLU A 377 2.52 7.98 1.89
C GLU A 377 3.84 7.25 2.20
N THR A 378 3.78 6.12 2.88
CA THR A 378 4.99 5.40 3.35
C THR A 378 4.98 3.93 2.97
N LEU A 379 6.08 3.45 2.41
CA LEU A 379 6.35 2.04 2.13
C LEU A 379 7.70 1.62 2.75
N GLY A 380 7.68 0.75 3.75
CA GLY A 380 8.89 0.28 4.42
C GLY A 380 9.53 -0.92 3.71
N MET A 381 10.82 -0.84 3.38
CA MET A 381 11.56 -1.95 2.73
C MET A 381 12.40 -2.79 3.69
N TYR A 382 12.56 -2.36 4.94
CA TYR A 382 13.39 -3.01 5.95
C TYR A 382 13.01 -4.48 6.15
N ASN A 383 11.73 -4.78 6.44
CA ASN A 383 11.30 -6.16 6.72
C ASN A 383 11.35 -7.07 5.48
N ALA A 384 11.22 -6.52 4.27
CA ALA A 384 11.34 -7.27 3.02
C ALA A 384 12.78 -7.71 2.70
N THR A 385 13.76 -7.03 3.28
CA THR A 385 15.20 -7.23 3.05
C THR A 385 15.96 -7.77 4.28
N LEU A 386 15.37 -7.73 5.47
CA LEU A 386 15.97 -8.17 6.74
C LEU A 386 16.48 -9.62 6.75
N GLN A 387 15.90 -10.50 5.93
CA GLN A 387 16.32 -11.89 5.78
C GLN A 387 16.70 -12.25 4.33
N ALA A 388 16.93 -11.26 3.47
CA ALA A 388 17.40 -11.48 2.10
C ALA A 388 18.93 -11.59 2.05
N ASP A 389 19.48 -12.23 1.00
CA ASP A 389 20.92 -12.29 0.82
C ASP A 389 21.46 -10.95 0.26
N SER A 390 22.43 -10.39 0.97
CA SER A 390 23.08 -9.10 0.65
C SER A 390 24.49 -9.37 0.14
N TRP A 391 24.87 -8.81 -1.01
CA TRP A 391 26.14 -9.18 -1.66
C TRP A 391 27.38 -8.49 -1.05
N ASP A 392 27.21 -7.37 -0.34
CA ASP A 392 28.27 -6.66 0.41
C ASP A 392 27.90 -6.33 1.87
N GLY A 393 26.74 -6.82 2.35
CA GLY A 393 26.20 -6.48 3.67
C GLY A 393 25.45 -5.14 3.75
N MET A 394 25.20 -4.45 2.64
CA MET A 394 24.43 -3.19 2.58
C MET A 394 23.45 -3.14 1.40
N HIS A 395 23.87 -3.65 0.25
CA HIS A 395 23.16 -3.67 -1.01
C HIS A 395 22.64 -5.08 -1.32
N TYR A 396 21.60 -5.13 -2.17
CA TYR A 396 20.88 -6.35 -2.50
C TYR A 396 20.90 -6.62 -4.00
N GLY A 397 20.44 -7.81 -4.39
CA GLY A 397 20.49 -8.28 -5.77
C GLY A 397 19.24 -7.94 -6.58
N GLU A 398 19.20 -8.54 -7.77
CA GLU A 398 18.09 -8.43 -8.70
C GLU A 398 16.75 -8.91 -8.09
N LYS A 399 16.76 -9.96 -7.26
CA LYS A 399 15.57 -10.50 -6.60
C LYS A 399 14.85 -9.45 -5.75
N GLU A 400 15.59 -8.74 -4.90
CA GLU A 400 15.04 -7.74 -3.98
C GLU A 400 14.55 -6.53 -4.75
N ALA A 401 15.33 -6.08 -5.75
CA ALA A 401 14.94 -4.99 -6.64
C ALA A 401 13.61 -5.28 -7.35
N LEU A 402 13.38 -6.52 -7.82
CA LEU A 402 12.11 -6.94 -8.43
C LEU A 402 10.95 -6.94 -7.44
N ILE A 403 11.14 -7.44 -6.22
CA ILE A 403 10.11 -7.43 -5.15
C ILE A 403 9.73 -5.99 -4.81
N GLN A 404 10.72 -5.13 -4.56
CA GLN A 404 10.51 -3.73 -4.19
C GLN A 404 9.86 -2.92 -5.32
N ALA A 405 10.27 -3.14 -6.58
CA ALA A 405 9.65 -2.55 -7.74
C ALA A 405 8.19 -3.01 -7.91
N MET A 406 7.88 -4.28 -7.63
CA MET A 406 6.50 -4.78 -7.65
C MET A 406 5.64 -4.16 -6.54
N MET A 407 6.19 -3.95 -5.33
CA MET A 407 5.50 -3.22 -4.26
C MET A 407 5.17 -1.77 -4.68
N VAL A 408 6.14 -1.09 -5.32
CA VAL A 408 5.94 0.23 -5.93
C VAL A 408 4.81 0.22 -6.97
N ILE A 409 4.80 -0.78 -7.86
CA ILE A 409 3.74 -0.92 -8.88
C ILE A 409 2.36 -1.16 -8.24
N ASN A 410 2.30 -1.83 -7.09
CA ASN A 410 1.04 -2.01 -6.36
C ASN A 410 0.52 -0.71 -5.76
N TRP A 411 1.39 0.14 -5.22
CA TRP A 411 1.00 1.49 -4.82
C TRP A 411 0.46 2.29 -6.01
N LEU A 412 1.19 2.31 -7.13
CA LEU A 412 0.76 2.95 -8.39
C LEU A 412 -0.56 2.39 -8.93
N ALA A 413 -0.85 1.10 -8.71
CA ALA A 413 -2.11 0.48 -9.12
C ALA A 413 -3.32 1.01 -8.33
N MET A 414 -3.11 1.47 -7.08
CA MET A 414 -4.12 2.05 -6.17
C MET A 414 -4.20 3.59 -6.18
N LEU A 415 -3.45 4.25 -7.06
CA LEU A 415 -3.70 5.63 -7.49
C LEU A 415 -4.72 5.67 -8.63
#